data_AF-A0AAW0N8B1-F1
#
_entry.id   AF-A0AAW0N8B1-F1
#
_cell.length_a   1.000
_cell.length_b   1.000
_cell.length_c   1.000
_cell.angle_alpha   90.00
_cell.angle_beta   90.00
_cell.angle_gamma   90.00
#
_symmetry.space_group_name_H-M   'P 1'
#
loop_
_entity.id
_entity.type
_entity.pdbx_description
1 polymer ?
#
loop_
_entity_poly.entity_id
_entity_poly.type
_entity_poly.pdbx_seq_one_letter_code
_entity_poly.pdbx_strand_id
1 'polypeptide(L)'
;MDLTMMCFHLDLTVMCLNLELTVMCLHLDLTVMCLNLDLTVMCLNLDLTVMCLHLDLTVTCLNLDLTVTCLNLDLTVTSLNLDLTVTCLNLDLTVTCPT
;
A
#
# COMPACT_ATOMS: atom_id res chain seq x y z
N MET A 1 2.40 -15.47 2.79
CA MET A 1 3.54 -15.54 1.86
C MET A 1 4.35 -14.31 2.13
N ASP A 2 5.68 -14.43 2.15
CA ASP A 2 6.58 -13.31 2.40
C ASP A 2 7.35 -13.04 1.10
N LEU A 3 7.27 -11.81 0.61
CA LEU A 3 7.93 -11.35 -0.59
C LEU A 3 8.68 -10.05 -0.31
N THR A 4 9.93 -9.97 -0.78
CA THR A 4 10.72 -8.75 -0.82
C THR A 4 11.17 -8.50 -2.25
N MET A 5 10.88 -7.30 -2.79
CA MET A 5 11.17 -6.95 -4.18
C MET A 5 11.96 -5.64 -4.25
N MET A 6 13.03 -5.63 -5.05
CA MET A 6 13.81 -4.43 -5.38
C MET A 6 14.00 -4.34 -6.89
N CYS A 7 13.53 -3.27 -7.51
CA CYS A 7 13.58 -3.10 -8.96
C CYS A 7 13.39 -1.64 -9.35
N PHE A 8 13.52 -1.32 -10.64
CA PHE A 8 13.19 0.02 -11.13
C PHE A 8 11.67 0.20 -11.34
N HIS A 9 11.03 -0.79 -11.95
CA HIS A 9 9.61 -0.80 -12.27
C HIS A 9 9.03 -2.15 -11.87
N LEU A 10 7.90 -2.14 -11.19
CA LEU A 10 7.14 -3.34 -10.85
C LEU A 10 5.67 -3.10 -11.17
N ASP A 11 5.11 -4.07 -11.88
CA ASP A 11 3.67 -4.28 -12.01
C ASP A 11 3.39 -5.65 -11.39
N LEU A 12 2.56 -5.67 -10.36
CA LEU A 12 2.28 -6.89 -9.61
C LEU A 12 0.80 -6.97 -9.24
N THR A 13 0.20 -8.13 -9.51
CA THR A 13 -1.10 -8.52 -8.97
C THR A 13 -0.94 -9.72 -8.06
N VAL A 14 -1.43 -9.63 -6.81
CA VAL A 14 -1.35 -10.73 -5.84
C VAL A 14 -2.73 -11.11 -5.31
N MET A 15 -3.01 -12.41 -5.30
CA MET A 15 -4.18 -12.99 -4.63
C MET A 15 -3.74 -14.11 -3.69
N CYS A 16 -3.97 -13.95 -2.39
CA CYS A 16 -3.65 -14.98 -1.41
C CYS A 16 -4.43 -14.79 -0.11
N LEU A 17 -4.29 -15.70 0.87
CA LEU A 17 -4.96 -15.54 2.16
C LEU A 17 -4.22 -14.55 3.07
N ASN A 18 -2.90 -14.71 3.21
CA ASN A 18 -2.05 -13.87 4.04
C ASN A 18 -0.81 -13.46 3.24
N LEU A 19 -0.54 -12.16 3.19
CA LEU A 19 0.61 -11.59 2.51
C LEU A 19 1.37 -10.67 3.47
N GLU A 20 2.69 -10.84 3.49
CA GLU A 20 3.64 -9.87 3.98
C GLU A 20 4.49 -9.46 2.77
N LEU A 21 4.49 -8.19 2.43
CA LEU A 21 5.13 -7.70 1.21
C LEU A 21 5.92 -6.43 1.50
N THR A 22 7.21 -6.47 1.17
CA THR A 22 8.09 -5.29 1.18
C THR A 22 8.54 -4.97 -0.25
N VAL A 23 8.28 -3.74 -0.72
CA VAL A 23 8.67 -3.31 -2.07
C VAL A 23 9.48 -2.02 -2.02
N MET A 24 10.60 -2.02 -2.74
CA MET A 24 11.39 -0.83 -3.04
C MET A 24 11.59 -0.67 -4.54
N CYS A 25 11.04 0.39 -5.13
CA CYS A 25 11.25 0.66 -6.56
C CYS A 25 11.12 2.15 -6.93
N LEU A 26 11.33 2.51 -8.19
CA LEU A 26 11.04 3.89 -8.64
C LEU A 26 9.55 4.04 -8.98
N HIS A 27 8.99 3.06 -9.69
CA HIS A 27 7.60 3.03 -10.12
C HIS A 27 6.95 1.71 -9.72
N LEU A 28 5.83 1.79 -9.02
CA LEU A 28 5.03 0.64 -8.62
C LEU A 28 3.59 0.83 -9.08
N ASP A 29 3.08 -0.18 -9.77
CA ASP A 29 1.65 -0.46 -9.90
C ASP A 29 1.38 -1.78 -9.17
N LEU A 30 0.52 -1.75 -8.16
CA LEU A 30 0.26 -2.89 -7.30
C LEU A 30 -1.23 -3.05 -7.04
N THR A 31 -1.76 -4.23 -7.37
CA THR A 31 -3.09 -4.66 -6.99
C THR A 31 -3.02 -5.87 -6.06
N VAL A 32 -3.59 -5.76 -4.85
CA VAL A 32 -3.58 -6.85 -3.86
C VAL A 32 -4.99 -7.19 -3.40
N MET A 33 -5.30 -8.49 -3.42
CA MET A 33 -6.50 -9.05 -2.81
C MET A 33 -6.13 -10.17 -1.82
N CYS A 34 -6.43 -9.98 -0.54
CA CYS A 34 -6.18 -11.01 0.47
C CYS A 34 -7.11 -10.92 1.69
N LEU A 35 -6.98 -11.83 2.66
CA LEU A 35 -7.68 -11.70 3.93
C LEU A 35 -6.90 -10.78 4.87
N ASN A 36 -5.61 -11.03 5.03
CA ASN A 36 -4.70 -10.22 5.86
C ASN A 36 -3.50 -9.76 5.04
N LEU A 37 -3.23 -8.46 5.07
CA LEU A 37 -2.08 -7.82 4.42
C LEU A 37 -1.26 -7.04 5.43
N ASP A 38 0.03 -7.30 5.43
CA ASP A 38 1.05 -6.37 5.90
C ASP A 38 1.87 -5.91 4.68
N LEU A 39 1.88 -4.61 4.42
CA LEU A 39 2.52 -4.04 3.24
C LEU A 39 3.37 -2.82 3.62
N THR A 40 4.66 -2.90 3.29
CA THR A 40 5.60 -1.78 3.36
C THR A 40 6.08 -1.41 1.96
N VAL A 41 5.85 -0.17 1.53
CA VAL A 41 6.25 0.33 0.20
C VAL A 41 7.11 1.58 0.32
N MET A 42 8.23 1.58 -0.40
CA MET A 42 9.05 2.77 -0.65
C MET A 42 9.25 2.97 -2.15
N CYS A 43 8.76 4.07 -2.71
CA CYS A 43 8.99 4.37 -4.13
C CYS A 43 8.96 5.86 -4.49
N LEU A 44 9.19 6.21 -5.76
CA LEU A 44 8.95 7.59 -6.21
C LEU A 44 7.49 7.79 -6.60
N ASN A 45 6.92 6.87 -7.38
CA ASN A 45 5.52 6.90 -7.82
C ASN A 45 4.85 5.57 -7.48
N LEU A 46 3.71 5.65 -6.81
CA LEU A 46 2.87 4.51 -6.45
C LEU A 46 1.46 4.70 -6.99
N ASP A 47 0.97 3.70 -7.71
CA ASP A 47 -0.44 3.40 -7.85
C ASP A 47 -0.73 2.09 -7.10
N LEU A 48 -1.60 2.15 -6.10
CA LEU A 48 -1.90 1.01 -5.23
C LEU A 48 -3.40 0.85 -5.04
N THR A 49 -3.89 -0.34 -5.39
CA THR A 49 -5.25 -0.80 -5.09
C THR A 49 -5.22 -2.00 -4.16
N VAL A 50 -5.86 -1.88 -2.99
CA VAL A 50 -5.93 -2.98 -2.00
C VAL A 50 -7.37 -3.30 -1.63
N MET A 51 -7.68 -4.61 -1.62
CA MET A 51 -8.92 -5.16 -1.07
C MET A 51 -8.62 -6.27 -0.07
N CYS A 52 -8.97 -6.09 1.21
CA CYS A 52 -8.76 -7.14 2.21
C CYS A 52 -9.72 -7.08 3.42
N LEU A 53 -9.58 -7.98 4.39
CA LEU A 53 -10.30 -7.87 5.66
C LEU A 53 -9.50 -7.03 6.67
N HIS A 54 -8.21 -7.33 6.84
CA HIS A 54 -7.30 -6.60 7.71
C HIS A 54 -6.10 -6.10 6.91
N LEU A 55 -5.81 -4.81 7.04
CA LEU A 55 -4.67 -4.15 6.41
C LEU A 55 -3.84 -3.42 7.46
N ASP A 56 -2.54 -3.71 7.48
CA ASP A 56 -1.50 -2.81 7.96
C ASP A 56 -0.69 -2.33 6.75
N LEU A 57 -0.65 -1.02 6.53
CA LEU A 57 -0.02 -0.43 5.37
C LEU A 57 0.87 0.76 5.76
N THR A 58 2.15 0.65 5.45
CA THR A 58 3.12 1.75 5.53
C THR A 58 3.61 2.11 4.13
N VAL A 59 3.38 3.37 3.72
CA VAL A 59 3.82 3.89 2.41
C VAL A 59 4.69 5.12 2.58
N THR A 60 5.83 5.13 1.90
CA THR A 60 6.65 6.34 1.70
C THR A 60 6.91 6.55 0.21
N CYS A 61 6.43 7.66 -0.36
CA CYS A 61 6.72 7.99 -1.75
C CYS A 61 6.67 9.48 -2.07
N LEU A 62 6.98 9.87 -3.31
CA LEU A 62 6.80 11.26 -3.74
C LEU A 62 5.38 11.51 -4.24
N ASN A 63 4.86 10.64 -5.11
CA ASN A 63 3.51 10.70 -5.65
C ASN A 63 2.77 9.39 -5.31
N LEU A 64 1.64 9.51 -4.63
CA LEU A 64 0.77 8.41 -4.26
C LEU A 64 -0.62 8.57 -4.87
N ASP A 65 -1.08 7.55 -5.57
CA ASP A 65 -2.51 7.24 -5.75
C ASP A 65 -2.81 5.94 -4.99
N LEU A 66 -3.71 6.02 -4.00
CA LEU A 66 -4.04 4.89 -3.14
C LEU A 66 -5.55 4.72 -3.04
N THR A 67 -6.02 3.54 -3.44
CA THR A 67 -7.39 3.07 -3.22
C THR A 67 -7.40 1.85 -2.29
N VAL A 68 -8.08 1.96 -1.15
CA VAL A 68 -8.19 0.88 -0.15
C VAL A 68 -9.64 0.58 0.18
N THR A 69 -10.00 -0.71 0.15
CA THR A 69 -11.26 -1.23 0.69
C THR A 69 -10.96 -2.35 1.69
N CYS A 70 -11.34 -2.18 2.96
CA CYS A 70 -11.18 -3.25 3.96
C CYS A 70 -12.16 -3.18 5.13
N LEU A 71 -12.12 -4.15 6.05
CA LEU A 71 -12.88 -4.04 7.30
C LEU A 71 -12.11 -3.22 8.34
N ASN A 72 -10.84 -3.56 8.55
CA ASN A 72 -9.95 -2.90 9.50
C ASN A 72 -8.71 -2.39 8.78
N LEU A 73 -8.41 -1.10 8.95
CA LEU A 73 -7.25 -0.43 8.38
C LEU A 73 -6.40 0.21 9.46
N ASP A 74 -5.10 -0.09 9.45
CA ASP A 74 -4.05 0.79 9.96
C ASP A 74 -3.23 1.29 8.76
N LEU A 75 -3.19 2.60 8.57
CA LEU A 75 -2.53 3.23 7.43
C LEU A 75 -1.61 4.35 7.88
N THR A 76 -0.31 4.20 7.57
CA THR A 76 0.68 5.26 7.66
C THR A 76 1.18 5.65 6.28
N VAL A 77 0.99 6.92 5.90
CA VAL A 77 1.42 7.46 4.61
C VAL A 77 2.34 8.65 4.82
N THR A 78 3.47 8.64 4.10
CA THR A 78 4.34 9.80 3.91
C THR A 78 4.45 10.09 2.42
N SER A 79 3.92 11.22 1.97
CA SER A 79 3.95 11.59 0.54
C SER A 79 3.94 13.08 0.29
N LEU A 80 4.61 13.52 -0.79
CA LEU A 80 4.57 14.92 -1.22
C LEU A 80 3.26 15.26 -1.95
N ASN A 81 2.84 14.39 -2.87
CA ASN A 81 1.54 14.47 -3.55
C ASN A 81 0.74 13.20 -3.25
N LEU A 82 -0.51 13.38 -2.82
CA LEU A 82 -1.39 12.31 -2.35
C LEU A 82 -2.78 12.42 -2.97
N ASP A 83 -3.22 11.36 -3.62
CA ASP A 83 -4.63 11.02 -3.79
C ASP A 83 -4.93 9.76 -2.97
N LEU A 84 -5.98 9.83 -2.15
CA LEU A 84 -6.31 8.78 -1.19
C LEU A 84 -7.82 8.56 -1.13
N THR A 85 -8.24 7.36 -1.52
CA THR A 85 -9.61 6.87 -1.35
C THR A 85 -9.61 5.66 -0.41
N VAL A 86 -10.24 5.81 0.76
CA VAL A 86 -10.33 4.76 1.78
C VAL A 86 -11.78 4.46 2.10
N THR A 87 -12.13 3.17 2.06
CA THR A 87 -13.43 2.66 2.54
C THR A 87 -13.21 1.53 3.53
N CYS A 88 -13.55 1.76 4.80
CA CYS A 88 -13.43 0.76 5.85
C CYS A 88 -14.44 0.92 6.99
N LEU A 89 -14.56 -0.13 7.82
CA LEU A 89 -15.40 -0.09 9.02
C LEU A 89 -14.64 0.51 10.20
N ASN A 90 -13.38 0.14 10.38
CA ASN A 90 -12.48 0.70 11.41
C ASN A 90 -11.20 1.23 10.75
N LEU A 91 -10.84 2.46 11.11
CA LEU A 91 -9.73 3.21 10.52
C LEU A 91 -8.82 3.78 11.61
N ASP A 92 -7.54 3.45 11.55
CA ASP A 92 -6.44 4.29 12.04
C ASP A 92 -5.66 4.85 10.84
N LEU A 93 -5.44 6.16 10.83
CA LEU A 93 -4.84 6.87 9.70
C LEU A 93 -3.87 7.94 10.17
N THR A 94 -2.63 7.80 9.76
CA THR A 94 -1.58 8.82 9.86
C THR A 94 -1.12 9.22 8.47
N VAL A 95 -1.28 10.50 8.12
CA VAL A 95 -0.78 11.08 6.87
C VAL A 95 0.22 12.19 7.18
N THR A 96 1.40 12.12 6.59
CA THR A 96 2.46 13.13 6.71
C THR A 96 2.88 13.64 5.34
N CYS A 97 3.03 14.96 5.24
CA CYS A 97 3.53 15.65 4.06
C CYS A 97 4.85 16.34 4.44
N PRO A 98 6.01 15.86 3.97
CA PRO A 98 7.29 16.49 4.30
C PRO A 98 7.39 17.86 3.61
N THR A 99 7.86 18.85 4.37
CA THR A 99 8.15 20.22 3.89
C THR A 99 9.44 20.31 3.10
#